data_AF-A0A1B1UFR7-F1
#
_entry.id   AF-A0A1B1UFR7-F1
#
_cell.length_a   1.000
_cell.length_b   1.000
_cell.length_c   1.000
_cell.angle_alpha   90.00
_cell.angle_beta   90.00
_cell.angle_gamma   90.00
#
_symmetry.space_group_name_H-M   'P 1'
#
loop_
_entity.id
_entity.type
_entity.pdbx_description
1 polymer ?
#
loop_
_entity_poly.entity_id
_entity_poly.type
_entity_poly.pdbx_seq_one_letter_code
_entity_poly.pdbx_strand_id
1 'polypeptide(L)'
;MSSSASALSQPSREGTIWRKMQRRRKSKKLTQKQRQFVADWVFSKGGTPAKGCAVCGAVKWVVGEYIVAPVRLQGASVMLGGGSLYPLVPLICGNCGNTQFLNAVIMGLKEDGGES
;
A
#
# COMPACT_ATOMS: atom_id res chain seq x y z
N MET A 1 -38.21 -16.07 49.11
CA MET A 1 -36.97 -16.68 48.60
C MET A 1 -37.33 -17.54 47.39
N SER A 2 -36.94 -17.14 46.18
CA SER A 2 -36.38 -18.06 45.18
C SER A 2 -35.90 -17.26 43.98
N SER A 3 -34.61 -17.40 43.68
CA SER A 3 -33.87 -16.71 42.61
C SER A 3 -34.30 -17.18 41.22
N SER A 4 -34.39 -16.25 40.27
CA SER A 4 -34.38 -16.58 38.85
C SER A 4 -33.01 -16.22 38.27
N ALA A 5 -32.23 -17.26 37.94
CA ALA A 5 -30.96 -17.13 37.24
C ALA A 5 -31.23 -16.64 35.80
N SER A 6 -30.62 -15.51 35.43
CA SER A 6 -30.65 -15.00 34.07
C SER A 6 -29.82 -15.89 33.15
N ALA A 7 -30.47 -16.47 32.15
CA ALA A 7 -29.83 -17.24 31.09
C ALA A 7 -28.91 -16.34 30.25
N LEU A 8 -27.64 -16.72 30.17
CA LEU A 8 -26.67 -16.15 29.23
C LEU A 8 -27.11 -16.49 27.81
N SER A 9 -27.57 -15.49 27.06
CA SER A 9 -27.90 -15.63 25.65
C SER A 9 -26.63 -15.83 24.81
N GLN A 10 -26.58 -16.91 24.05
CA GLN A 10 -25.51 -17.16 23.10
C GLN A 10 -25.56 -16.13 21.95
N PRO A 11 -24.42 -15.61 21.47
CA PRO A 11 -24.40 -14.70 20.32
C PRO A 11 -24.81 -15.42 19.03
N SER A 12 -25.64 -14.77 18.22
CA SER A 12 -26.15 -15.31 16.95
C SER A 12 -25.03 -15.64 15.96
N ARG A 13 -25.20 -16.72 15.18
CA ARG A 13 -24.23 -17.22 14.18
C ARG A 13 -23.81 -16.14 13.16
N GLU A 14 -24.67 -15.16 12.89
CA GLU A 14 -24.39 -14.02 12.01
C GLU A 14 -23.22 -13.15 12.51
N GLY A 15 -23.11 -12.92 13.83
CA GLY A 15 -22.03 -12.10 14.40
C GLY A 15 -20.63 -12.70 14.21
N THR A 16 -20.53 -14.00 13.98
CA THR A 16 -19.24 -14.71 13.80
C THR A 16 -18.77 -14.66 12.33
N ILE A 17 -19.71 -14.63 11.39
CA ILE A 17 -19.41 -14.52 9.94
C ILE A 17 -18.89 -13.11 9.64
N TRP A 18 -19.52 -12.06 10.18
CA TRP A 18 -19.07 -10.68 10.00
C TRP A 18 -17.66 -10.44 10.56
N ARG A 19 -17.33 -10.97 11.74
CA ARG A 19 -15.96 -10.88 12.32
C ARG A 19 -14.91 -11.61 11.47
N LYS A 20 -15.28 -12.71 10.81
CA LYS A 20 -14.37 -13.45 9.91
C LYS A 20 -14.17 -12.72 8.58
N MET A 21 -15.20 -12.06 8.06
CA MET A 21 -15.12 -11.28 6.81
C MET A 21 -14.33 -9.97 6.96
N GLN A 22 -14.44 -9.30 8.11
CA GLN A 22 -13.72 -8.04 8.40
C GLN A 22 -12.19 -8.21 8.54
N ARG A 23 -11.69 -9.43 8.75
CA ARG A 23 -10.24 -9.70 8.91
C ARG A 23 -9.43 -9.69 7.60
N ARG A 24 -10.06 -9.69 6.41
CA ARG A 24 -9.36 -9.87 5.12
C ARG A 24 -9.09 -8.61 4.29
N ARG A 25 -9.33 -7.40 4.81
CA ARG A 25 -9.24 -6.14 4.03
C ARG A 25 -8.40 -5.02 4.63
N LYS A 26 -7.43 -5.32 5.51
CA LYS A 26 -6.44 -4.29 5.85
C LYS A 26 -5.53 -4.12 4.64
N SER A 27 -5.64 -2.98 3.94
CA SER A 27 -4.62 -2.58 2.97
C SER A 27 -3.28 -2.59 3.71
N LYS A 28 -2.33 -3.40 3.22
CA LYS A 28 -1.06 -3.58 3.90
C LYS A 28 -0.17 -2.40 3.55
N LYS A 29 0.08 -1.52 4.53
CA LYS A 29 1.15 -0.52 4.43
C LYS A 29 2.47 -1.22 4.14
N LEU A 30 3.32 -0.60 3.33
CA LEU A 30 4.72 -1.00 3.20
C LEU A 30 5.37 -1.03 4.58
N THR A 31 6.11 -2.10 4.85
CA THR A 31 6.88 -2.22 6.07
C THR A 31 8.14 -1.35 6.01
N GLN A 32 8.79 -1.14 7.16
CA GLN A 32 10.05 -0.40 7.19
C GLN A 32 11.13 -1.05 6.32
N LYS A 33 11.19 -2.39 6.31
CA LYS A 33 12.14 -3.15 5.46
C LYS A 33 11.87 -2.91 3.97
N GLN A 34 10.61 -2.96 3.56
CA GLN A 34 10.21 -2.68 2.18
C GLN A 34 10.52 -1.24 1.77
N ARG A 35 10.28 -0.25 2.66
CA ARG A 35 10.64 1.15 2.38
C ARG A 35 12.15 1.34 2.25
N GLN A 36 12.94 0.67 3.08
CA GLN A 36 14.39 0.70 2.97
C GLN A 36 14.87 0.08 1.66
N PHE A 37 14.33 -1.10 1.30
CA PHE A 37 14.60 -1.74 0.02
C PHE A 37 14.32 -0.82 -1.17
N VAL A 38 13.19 -0.10 -1.16
CA VAL A 38 12.86 0.86 -2.22
C VAL A 38 13.90 1.98 -2.25
N ALA A 39 14.28 2.56 -1.09
CA ALA A 39 15.31 3.58 -1.03
C ALA A 39 16.62 3.07 -1.64
N ASP A 40 17.11 1.91 -1.19
CA ASP A 40 18.36 1.30 -1.65
C ASP A 40 18.32 1.00 -3.16
N TRP A 41 17.20 0.45 -3.65
CA TRP A 41 17.02 0.19 -5.08
C TRP A 41 17.14 1.47 -5.89
N VAL A 42 16.48 2.56 -5.46
CA VAL A 42 16.54 3.83 -6.19
C VAL A 42 17.96 4.41 -6.16
N PHE A 43 18.65 4.38 -5.02
CA PHE A 43 20.06 4.79 -4.94
C PHE A 43 20.96 3.96 -5.88
N SER A 44 20.72 2.65 -5.98
CA SER A 44 21.49 1.75 -6.85
C SER A 44 21.35 2.07 -8.35
N LYS A 45 20.25 2.69 -8.78
CA LYS A 45 20.03 3.07 -10.19
C LYS A 45 20.72 4.38 -10.59
N GLY A 46 21.33 5.09 -9.64
CA GLY A 46 22.01 6.37 -9.91
C GLY A 46 21.07 7.50 -10.38
N GLY A 47 19.75 7.29 -10.31
CA GLY A 47 18.72 8.21 -10.77
C GLY A 47 17.79 8.65 -9.64
N THR A 48 17.44 9.95 -9.66
CA THR A 48 16.44 10.69 -8.86
C THR A 48 16.74 11.13 -7.40
N PRO A 49 17.15 10.31 -6.41
CA PRO A 49 17.65 10.82 -5.13
C PRO A 49 19.03 11.43 -5.28
N ALA A 50 19.90 10.81 -6.08
CA ALA A 50 21.28 11.24 -6.26
C ALA A 50 21.43 12.54 -7.07
N LYS A 51 20.52 12.81 -8.02
CA LYS A 51 20.55 14.00 -8.89
C LYS A 51 19.59 15.11 -8.46
N GLY A 52 18.83 14.88 -7.39
CA GLY A 52 17.81 15.82 -6.92
C GLY A 52 16.48 15.74 -7.69
N CYS A 53 15.48 16.44 -7.14
CA CYS A 53 14.15 16.54 -7.74
C CYS A 53 14.19 17.26 -9.09
N ALA A 54 13.60 16.65 -10.13
CA ALA A 54 13.51 17.24 -11.47
C ALA A 54 12.70 18.55 -11.53
N VAL A 55 11.93 18.88 -10.47
CA VAL A 55 11.12 20.11 -10.40
C VAL A 55 11.83 21.21 -9.61
N CYS A 56 12.40 20.91 -8.45
CA CYS A 56 12.95 21.93 -7.54
C CYS A 56 14.42 21.71 -7.13
N GLY A 57 15.10 20.69 -7.66
CA GLY A 57 16.49 20.36 -7.35
C GLY A 57 16.75 19.74 -5.97
N ALA A 58 15.79 19.81 -5.04
CA ALA A 58 15.99 19.29 -3.68
C ALA A 58 16.22 17.77 -3.66
N VAL A 59 17.11 17.31 -2.78
CA VAL A 59 17.44 15.88 -2.55
C VAL A 59 16.65 15.24 -1.41
N LYS A 60 15.53 15.86 -1.02
CA LYS A 60 14.66 15.37 0.06
C LYS A 60 13.55 14.49 -0.50
N TRP A 61 13.60 13.19 -0.21
CA TRP A 61 12.66 12.19 -0.73
C TRP A 61 12.01 11.36 0.38
N VAL A 62 10.76 10.97 0.15
CA VAL A 62 9.96 10.12 1.03
C VAL A 62 9.35 9.00 0.20
N VAL A 63 9.47 7.76 0.68
CA VAL A 63 8.78 6.60 0.09
C VAL A 63 7.35 6.55 0.62
N GLY A 64 6.37 6.43 -0.26
CA GLY A 64 4.95 6.35 0.09
C GLY A 64 4.64 5.12 0.95
N GLU A 65 3.58 5.22 1.76
CA GLU A 65 3.20 4.14 2.68
C GLU A 65 2.52 2.95 2.01
N TYR A 66 1.99 3.12 0.79
CA TYR A 66 1.18 2.11 0.12
C TYR A 66 1.63 1.92 -1.32
N ILE A 67 1.50 0.69 -1.80
CA ILE A 67 1.51 0.41 -3.24
C ILE A 67 0.20 0.93 -3.82
N VAL A 68 0.30 1.68 -4.91
CA VAL A 68 -0.84 2.23 -5.64
C VAL A 68 -0.89 1.62 -7.03
N ALA A 69 -2.06 1.57 -7.65
CA ALA A 69 -2.19 1.22 -9.05
C ALA A 69 -2.89 2.38 -9.77
N PRO A 70 -2.41 2.82 -10.93
CA PRO A 70 -3.08 3.83 -11.70
C PRO A 70 -4.38 3.23 -12.26
N VAL A 71 -5.49 3.96 -12.15
CA VAL A 71 -6.74 3.62 -12.82
C VAL A 71 -6.80 4.34 -14.15
N ARG A 72 -7.21 3.65 -15.21
CA ARG A 72 -7.48 4.30 -16.50
C ARG A 72 -8.82 5.02 -16.42
N LEU A 73 -8.82 6.28 -16.83
CA LEU A 73 -10.05 7.05 -17.02
C LEU A 73 -10.44 7.02 -18.50
N GLN A 74 -11.72 6.82 -18.77
CA GLN A 74 -12.31 6.98 -20.10
C GLN A 74 -13.44 7.99 -19.99
N GLY A 75 -13.16 9.26 -20.34
CA GLY A 75 -14.05 10.37 -20.05
C GLY A 75 -14.25 10.54 -18.53
N ALA A 76 -15.51 10.57 -18.09
CA ALA A 76 -15.87 10.64 -16.66
C ALA A 76 -15.92 9.27 -15.96
N SER A 77 -15.67 8.18 -16.69
CA SER A 77 -15.77 6.82 -16.14
C SER A 77 -14.41 6.27 -15.73
N VAL A 78 -14.37 5.59 -14.57
CA VAL A 78 -13.22 4.81 -14.12
C VAL A 78 -13.31 3.42 -14.74
N MET A 79 -12.34 3.04 -15.57
CA MET A 79 -12.26 1.71 -16.13
C MET A 79 -11.58 0.77 -15.12
N LEU A 80 -12.39 0.01 -14.40
CA LEU A 80 -11.94 -1.06 -13.51
C LEU A 80 -11.92 -2.39 -14.30
N GLY A 81 -10.77 -2.73 -14.88
CA GLY A 81 -10.55 -3.98 -15.62
C GLY A 81 -10.11 -3.79 -17.08
N GLY A 82 -9.92 -4.91 -17.79
CA GLY A 82 -9.61 -4.90 -19.23
C GLY A 82 -8.20 -4.42 -19.60
N GLY A 83 -7.23 -4.48 -18.68
CA GLY A 83 -5.83 -4.12 -18.94
C GLY A 83 -4.92 -4.46 -17.76
N SER A 84 -3.61 -4.46 -17.99
CA SER A 84 -2.61 -4.69 -16.94
C SER A 84 -2.56 -3.48 -15.99
N LEU A 85 -2.86 -3.73 -14.71
CA LEU A 85 -2.58 -2.77 -13.63
C LEU A 85 -1.14 -2.98 -13.17
N TYR A 86 -0.34 -1.93 -13.23
CA TYR A 86 1.03 -1.98 -12.72
C TYR A 86 1.04 -1.46 -11.28
N PRO A 87 1.49 -2.26 -10.31
CA PRO A 87 1.68 -1.77 -8.95
C PRO A 87 2.86 -0.80 -8.92
N LEU A 88 2.64 0.35 -8.33
CA LEU A 88 3.57 1.46 -8.25
C LEU A 88 3.85 1.82 -6.80
N VAL A 89 5.11 2.11 -6.47
CA VAL A 89 5.50 2.74 -5.21
C VAL A 89 5.71 4.23 -5.45
N PRO A 90 5.00 5.12 -4.74
CA PRO A 90 5.25 6.55 -4.83
C PRO A 90 6.59 6.93 -4.18
N LEU A 91 7.39 7.71 -4.87
CA LEU A 91 8.58 8.40 -4.36
C LEU A 91 8.30 9.91 -4.42
N ILE A 92 8.16 10.55 -3.27
CA ILE A 92 7.60 11.90 -3.14
C ILE A 92 8.71 12.85 -2.68
N CYS A 93 8.88 13.97 -3.38
CA CYS A 93 9.78 15.03 -2.97
C CYS A 93 9.23 15.71 -1.71
N GLY A 94 9.97 15.67 -0.61
CA GLY A 94 9.59 16.30 0.66
C GLY A 94 9.73 17.82 0.70
N ASN A 95 10.02 18.46 -0.44
CA ASN A 95 10.07 19.91 -0.62
C ASN A 95 8.87 20.44 -1.44
N CYS A 96 8.70 19.97 -2.68
CA CYS A 96 7.67 20.47 -3.59
C CYS A 96 6.51 19.50 -3.87
N GLY A 97 6.55 18.28 -3.31
CA GLY A 97 5.51 17.27 -3.52
C GLY A 97 5.54 16.56 -4.88
N ASN A 98 6.50 16.87 -5.76
CA ASN A 98 6.68 16.13 -7.01
C ASN A 98 6.79 14.62 -6.72
N THR A 99 5.94 13.83 -7.36
CA THR A 99 5.79 12.40 -7.08
C THR A 99 6.17 11.60 -8.31
N GLN A 100 7.10 10.67 -8.12
CA GLN A 100 7.49 9.70 -9.13
C GLN A 100 6.92 8.33 -8.77
N PHE A 101 6.48 7.59 -9.78
CA PHE A 101 5.92 6.26 -9.58
C PHE A 101 6.90 5.19 -10.06
N LEU A 102 7.30 4.31 -9.14
CA LEU A 102 8.26 3.24 -9.40
C LEU A 102 7.54 1.90 -9.55
N ASN A 103 7.79 1.17 -10.63
CA ASN A 103 7.14 -0.11 -10.87
C ASN A 103 7.61 -1.18 -9.86
N ALA A 104 6.71 -1.62 -8.98
CA ALA A 104 7.02 -2.55 -7.90
C ALA A 104 7.42 -3.95 -8.40
N VAL A 105 6.89 -4.38 -9.55
CA VAL A 105 7.24 -5.66 -10.17
C VAL A 105 8.67 -5.64 -10.68
N ILE A 106 9.05 -4.58 -11.40
CA ILE A 106 10.41 -4.42 -11.94
C ILE A 106 11.44 -4.24 -10.81
N MET A 107 11.06 -3.60 -9.71
CA MET A 107 11.92 -3.54 -8.53
C MET A 107 12.13 -4.91 -7.88
N GLY A 108 11.23 -5.87 -8.09
CA GLY A 108 11.22 -7.14 -7.37
C GLY A 108 10.74 -6.99 -5.92
N LEU A 109 9.90 -5.99 -5.64
CA LEU A 109 9.35 -5.75 -4.30
C LEU A 109 8.39 -6.89 -3.93
N LYS A 110 8.78 -7.73 -2.98
CA LYS A 110 7.97 -8.87 -2.51
C LYS A 110 7.02 -8.46 -1.39
N GLU A 111 5.87 -9.11 -1.31
CA GLU A 111 5.03 -9.06 -0.12
C GLU A 111 5.75 -9.80 1.02
N ASP A 112 5.80 -9.20 2.21
CA ASP A 112 6.35 -9.88 3.39
C ASP A 112 5.43 -11.07 3.76
N GLY A 113 5.72 -12.26 3.23
CA GLY A 113 4.87 -13.45 3.30
C GLY A 113 5.41 -14.71 2.63
N GLY A 114 6.73 -14.85 2.47
CA GLY A 114 7.37 -16.08 2.04
C GLY A 114 8.86 -16.05 2.34
N GLU A 115 9.25 -16.75 3.42
CA GLU A 115 10.62 -17.19 3.62
C GLU A 115 11.15 -17.85 2.34
N SER A 116 12.37 -17.48 1.96
CA SER A 116 13.23 -18.24 1.05
C SER A 116 14.48 -18.64 1.81
#